data_AF-A0A3Q9UFP5-F1
#
_entry.id   AF-A0A3Q9UFP5-F1
#
_cell.length_a   1.000
_cell.length_b   1.000
_cell.length_c   1.000
_cell.angle_alpha   90.00
_cell.angle_beta   90.00
_cell.angle_gamma   90.00
#
_symmetry.space_group_name_H-M   'P 1'
#
loop_
_entity.id
_entity.type
_entity.pdbx_description
1 polymer ?
#
loop_
_entity_poly.entity_id
_entity_poly.type
_entity_poly.pdbx_seq_one_letter_code
_entity_poly.pdbx_strand_id
1 'polypeptide(L)'
;MTARACGDRSLGESTADNCSVDAGSGGARSAVVSQELQENEESAKGASSQGEDPSQTCSTSGRAGAGELIGLVRVVSDNCSVALVQDLLVLPAFHRCGVGSRLLRAAMDRYADIRQLMLITDDDPATAAFYRSCGLRSLDQTHGIGFIRYNFVS
;
A
#
# COMPACT_ATOMS: atom_id res chain seq x y z
N MET A 1 20.30 21.66 7.27
CA MET A 1 20.91 21.67 5.93
C MET A 1 19.87 22.20 4.95
N THR A 2 20.24 23.24 4.21
CA THR A 2 19.38 24.10 3.41
C THR A 2 18.65 23.34 2.30
N ALA A 3 17.33 23.46 2.22
CA ALA A 3 16.55 22.99 1.09
C ALA A 3 17.01 23.72 -0.17
N ARG A 4 17.73 23.01 -1.04
CA ARG A 4 18.07 23.51 -2.37
C ARG A 4 16.84 23.37 -3.25
N ALA A 5 16.42 24.50 -3.82
CA ALA A 5 15.42 24.55 -4.87
C ALA A 5 15.74 23.55 -5.99
N CYS A 6 14.67 23.01 -6.58
CA CYS A 6 14.66 22.17 -7.77
C CYS A 6 15.71 22.69 -8.79
N GLY A 7 16.82 21.97 -8.92
CA GLY A 7 17.91 22.32 -9.82
C GLY A 7 17.59 21.80 -11.22
N ASP A 8 17.18 22.73 -12.08
CA ASP A 8 17.36 22.79 -13.53
C ASP A 8 17.82 21.49 -14.22
N ARG A 9 16.87 20.59 -14.44
CA ARG A 9 16.84 19.77 -15.65
C ARG A 9 15.65 20.28 -16.44
N SER A 10 15.88 20.62 -17.70
CA SER A 10 14.84 20.83 -18.71
C SER A 10 14.05 19.54 -18.94
N LEU A 11 13.28 19.14 -17.94
CA LEU A 11 12.17 18.23 -18.06
C LEU A 11 11.03 19.09 -18.56
N GLY A 12 10.63 18.86 -19.81
CA GLY A 12 9.48 19.52 -20.41
C GLY A 12 8.27 19.49 -19.47
N GLU A 13 7.44 20.52 -19.59
CA GLU A 13 6.22 20.73 -18.81
C GLU A 13 5.51 19.41 -18.42
N SER A 14 5.13 19.31 -17.14
CA SER A 14 4.11 18.38 -16.63
C SER A 14 4.49 16.88 -16.48
N THR A 15 5.56 16.54 -15.75
CA THR A 15 5.84 15.13 -15.38
C THR A 15 5.10 14.65 -14.13
N ALA A 16 4.72 15.54 -13.21
CA ALA A 16 4.01 15.17 -11.98
C ALA A 16 2.51 14.87 -12.19
N ASP A 17 1.89 15.51 -13.18
CA ASP A 17 0.47 15.31 -13.52
C ASP A 17 0.21 14.03 -14.33
N ASN A 18 1.26 13.42 -14.89
CA ASN A 18 1.17 12.19 -15.69
C ASN A 18 1.62 10.92 -14.94
N CYS A 19 1.63 10.96 -13.61
CA CYS A 19 1.97 9.79 -12.80
C CYS A 19 0.77 8.84 -12.67
N SER A 20 0.83 7.68 -13.33
CA SER A 20 -0.15 6.61 -13.11
C SER A 20 0.17 5.82 -11.86
N VAL A 21 -0.87 5.34 -11.17
CA VAL A 21 -0.77 4.40 -10.06
C VAL A 21 -1.40 3.10 -10.52
N ASP A 22 -0.58 2.07 -10.67
CA ASP A 22 -1.01 0.75 -11.11
C ASP A 22 -1.05 -0.17 -9.89
N ALA A 23 -2.23 -0.72 -9.63
CA ALA A 23 -2.40 -1.70 -8.58
C ALA A 23 -1.77 -3.02 -9.05
N GLY A 24 -0.75 -3.50 -8.35
CA GLY A 24 -0.21 -4.84 -8.59
C GLY A 24 -1.29 -5.88 -8.32
N SER A 25 -1.26 -6.96 -9.11
CA SER A 25 -2.21 -8.07 -9.06
C SER A 25 -2.08 -8.83 -7.74
N GLY A 26 -2.75 -8.34 -6.69
CA GLY A 26 -3.35 -9.21 -5.68
C GLY A 26 -4.60 -9.81 -6.31
N GLY A 27 -4.72 -11.15 -6.30
CA GLY A 27 -5.69 -11.92 -7.06
C GLY A 27 -7.08 -11.27 -7.12
N ALA A 28 -7.46 -10.84 -8.32
CA ALA A 28 -8.82 -10.37 -8.58
C ALA A 28 -9.76 -11.57 -8.52
N ARG A 29 -10.79 -11.52 -7.68
CA ARG A 29 -12.12 -12.05 -8.03
C ARG A 29 -13.18 -11.11 -7.47
N SER A 30 -13.74 -10.27 -8.33
CA SER A 30 -15.03 -9.62 -8.09
C SER A 30 -16.12 -10.41 -8.82
N ALA A 31 -17.15 -10.76 -8.05
CA ALA A 31 -18.56 -11.03 -8.35
C ALA A 31 -18.94 -12.06 -9.44
N VAL A 32 -19.93 -12.92 -9.14
CA VAL A 32 -21.23 -13.01 -9.84
C VAL A 32 -22.18 -13.96 -9.08
N VAL A 33 -23.26 -13.34 -8.57
CA VAL A 33 -24.67 -13.79 -8.47
C VAL A 33 -25.08 -14.87 -7.47
N SER A 34 -25.94 -14.42 -6.56
CA SER A 34 -26.86 -15.18 -5.73
C SER A 34 -27.88 -15.98 -6.55
N GLN A 35 -28.09 -17.23 -6.14
CA GLN A 35 -29.27 -18.09 -6.31
C GLN A 35 -29.84 -18.36 -7.72
N GLU A 36 -29.60 -19.58 -8.20
CA GLU A 36 -30.68 -20.41 -8.76
C GLU A 36 -30.36 -21.90 -8.50
N LEU A 37 -31.43 -22.69 -8.38
CA LEU A 37 -31.52 -23.93 -7.61
C LEU A 37 -31.11 -25.20 -8.39
N GLN A 38 -30.63 -26.16 -7.59
CA GLN A 38 -30.88 -27.62 -7.64
C GLN A 38 -30.20 -28.55 -8.67
N GLU A 39 -29.69 -29.63 -8.07
CA GLU A 39 -29.48 -30.99 -8.61
C GLU A 39 -28.20 -31.25 -9.40
N ASN A 40 -27.17 -31.75 -8.71
CA ASN A 40 -26.75 -33.15 -8.82
C ASN A 40 -25.59 -33.45 -7.86
N GLU A 41 -25.90 -34.20 -6.81
CA GLU A 41 -24.95 -35.06 -6.12
C GLU A 41 -24.38 -36.05 -7.15
N GLU A 42 -23.06 -36.23 -7.19
CA GLU A 42 -22.38 -37.50 -6.95
C GLU A 42 -20.95 -37.49 -7.54
N SER A 43 -19.99 -37.82 -6.68
CA SER A 43 -18.65 -38.33 -7.03
C SER A 43 -17.62 -37.40 -7.68
N ALA A 44 -16.90 -36.64 -6.85
CA ALA A 44 -15.44 -36.53 -6.94
C ALA A 44 -14.88 -35.92 -5.63
N LYS A 45 -14.94 -36.69 -4.53
CA LYS A 45 -14.13 -36.43 -3.34
C LYS A 45 -12.67 -36.74 -3.68
N GLY A 46 -11.96 -35.72 -4.12
CA GLY A 46 -10.51 -35.66 -4.20
C GLY A 46 -10.08 -34.28 -3.75
N ALA A 47 -10.02 -34.10 -2.43
CA ALA A 47 -9.58 -32.85 -1.82
C ALA A 47 -8.11 -32.58 -2.22
N SER A 48 -7.90 -31.63 -3.13
CA SER A 48 -6.62 -30.96 -3.25
C SER A 48 -6.60 -29.83 -2.23
N SER A 49 -5.94 -30.07 -1.10
CA SER A 49 -5.49 -29.03 -0.19
C SER A 49 -4.51 -28.12 -0.93
N GLN A 50 -5.01 -27.02 -1.49
CA GLN A 50 -4.16 -25.87 -1.81
C GLN A 50 -4.29 -24.92 -0.63
N GLY A 51 -3.22 -24.83 0.17
CA GLY A 51 -3.16 -23.91 1.29
C GLY A 51 -3.33 -22.48 0.80
N GLU A 52 -4.28 -21.76 1.38
CA GLU A 52 -4.39 -20.32 1.24
C GLU A 52 -3.15 -19.69 1.88
N ASP A 53 -2.45 -18.79 1.17
CA ASP A 53 -1.40 -17.97 1.76
C ASP A 53 -2.05 -17.08 2.85
N PRO A 54 -1.72 -17.30 4.13
CA PRO A 54 -2.38 -16.63 5.25
C PRO A 54 -2.05 -15.13 5.35
N SER A 55 -1.11 -14.62 4.53
CA SER A 55 -0.76 -13.20 4.47
C SER A 55 -0.76 -12.70 3.03
N GLN A 56 -1.85 -12.09 2.59
CA GLN A 56 -1.95 -11.55 1.24
C GLN A 56 -1.11 -10.27 1.16
N THR A 57 0.01 -10.35 0.45
CA THR A 57 0.88 -9.20 0.17
C THR A 57 0.41 -8.50 -1.10
N CYS A 58 0.17 -7.21 -1.01
CA CYS A 58 -0.18 -6.34 -2.13
C CYS A 58 0.93 -5.32 -2.37
N SER A 59 1.30 -5.11 -3.63
CA SER A 59 2.11 -3.97 -4.05
C SER A 59 1.35 -3.07 -5.02
N THR A 60 1.51 -1.76 -4.88
CA THR A 60 1.00 -0.76 -5.82
C THR A 60 2.18 0.11 -6.26
N SER A 61 2.36 0.27 -7.57
CA SER A 61 3.48 0.99 -8.14
C SER A 61 3.05 2.32 -8.76
N GLY A 62 3.90 3.34 -8.63
CA GLY A 62 3.74 4.62 -9.32
C GLY A 62 4.70 4.69 -10.50
N ARG A 63 4.22 5.13 -11.66
CA ARG A 63 5.04 5.26 -12.87
C ARG A 63 5.01 6.67 -13.44
N ALA A 64 6.06 7.08 -14.15
CA ALA A 64 6.13 8.34 -14.90
C ALA A 64 6.60 8.15 -16.34
N GLY A 65 6.24 9.11 -17.22
CA GLY A 65 6.70 9.15 -18.61
C GLY A 65 6.43 7.84 -19.35
N ALA A 66 7.48 7.23 -19.91
CA ALA A 66 7.44 5.97 -20.65
C ALA A 66 7.27 4.71 -19.76
N GLY A 67 6.75 4.86 -18.54
CA GLY A 67 6.52 3.76 -17.61
C GLY A 67 7.64 3.52 -16.59
N GLU A 68 8.52 4.50 -16.35
CA GLU A 68 9.58 4.41 -15.34
C GLU A 68 8.97 4.22 -13.94
N LEU A 69 9.45 3.24 -13.16
CA LEU A 69 9.00 3.01 -11.78
C LEU A 69 9.57 4.09 -10.86
N ILE A 70 8.71 4.97 -10.33
CA ILE A 70 9.12 6.11 -9.51
C ILE A 70 8.72 5.99 -8.04
N GLY A 71 7.91 4.99 -7.70
CA GLY A 71 7.52 4.71 -6.33
C GLY A 71 6.77 3.39 -6.18
N LEU A 72 6.71 2.91 -4.94
CA LEU A 72 6.12 1.64 -4.55
C LEU A 72 5.50 1.78 -3.17
N VAL A 73 4.31 1.21 -2.98
CA VAL A 73 3.78 0.90 -1.66
C VAL A 73 3.56 -0.60 -1.57
N ARG A 74 3.95 -1.21 -0.44
CA ARG A 74 3.72 -2.62 -0.13
C ARG A 74 2.94 -2.75 1.16
N VAL A 75 1.87 -3.54 1.11
CA VAL A 75 0.98 -3.80 2.24
C VAL A 75 0.90 -5.31 2.48
N VAL A 76 0.96 -5.71 3.74
CA VAL A 76 0.69 -7.08 4.18
C VAL A 76 -0.56 -7.06 5.03
N SER A 77 -1.53 -7.92 4.69
CA SER A 77 -2.81 -7.97 5.40
C SER A 77 -3.27 -9.40 5.61
N ASP A 78 -4.01 -9.62 6.68
CA ASP A 78 -4.84 -10.82 6.89
C ASP A 78 -6.20 -10.74 6.15
N ASN A 79 -6.44 -9.63 5.44
CA ASN A 79 -7.71 -9.29 4.78
C ASN A 79 -8.94 -9.35 5.70
N CYS A 80 -8.75 -9.21 7.01
CA CYS A 80 -9.82 -9.31 7.99
C CYS A 80 -9.74 -8.19 9.02
N SER A 81 -8.62 -8.10 9.75
CA SER A 81 -8.50 -7.21 10.91
C SER A 81 -7.44 -6.14 10.77
N VAL A 82 -6.34 -6.43 10.04
CA VAL A 82 -5.18 -5.53 9.98
C VAL A 82 -4.53 -5.48 8.60
N ALA A 83 -4.13 -4.28 8.19
CA ALA A 83 -3.30 -4.00 7.03
C ALA A 83 -2.05 -3.22 7.47
N LEU A 84 -0.87 -3.77 7.22
CA LEU A 84 0.42 -3.18 7.55
C LEU A 84 1.07 -2.61 6.29
N VAL A 85 1.18 -1.29 6.19
CA VAL A 85 2.02 -0.66 5.16
C VAL A 85 3.47 -0.89 5.58
N GLN A 86 4.14 -1.83 4.91
CA GLN A 86 5.51 -2.21 5.22
C GLN A 86 6.52 -1.31 4.52
N ASP A 87 6.27 -0.99 3.25
CA ASP A 87 7.15 -0.12 2.46
C ASP A 87 6.33 0.97 1.81
N LEU A 88 6.81 2.21 1.89
CA LEU A 88 6.39 3.33 1.06
C LEU A 88 7.63 4.05 0.57
N LEU A 89 8.01 3.76 -0.67
CA LEU A 89 9.25 4.23 -1.29
C LEU A 89 8.91 5.13 -2.47
N VAL A 90 9.60 6.25 -2.58
CA VAL A 90 9.53 7.16 -3.73
C VAL A 90 10.96 7.53 -4.10
N LEU A 91 11.27 7.60 -5.39
CA LEU A 91 12.57 8.07 -5.83
C LEU A 91 12.78 9.53 -5.36
N PRO A 92 13.96 9.90 -4.81
CA PRO A 92 14.18 11.24 -4.25
C PRO A 92 13.85 12.40 -5.20
N ALA A 93 14.08 12.21 -6.51
CA ALA A 93 13.76 13.19 -7.55
C ALA A 93 12.26 13.49 -7.67
N PHE A 94 11.39 12.62 -7.16
CA PHE A 94 9.93 12.74 -7.19
C PHE A 94 9.33 12.99 -5.80
N HIS A 95 10.16 13.29 -4.80
CA HIS A 95 9.69 13.76 -3.50
C HIS A 95 8.96 15.10 -3.65
N ARG A 96 7.95 15.31 -2.79
CA ARG A 96 7.10 16.51 -2.79
C ARG A 96 6.28 16.73 -4.08
N CYS A 97 6.26 15.77 -5.00
CA CYS A 97 5.39 15.76 -6.20
C CYS A 97 4.05 15.02 -6.00
N GLY A 98 3.69 14.69 -4.75
CA GLY A 98 2.43 14.01 -4.41
C GLY A 98 2.41 12.49 -4.65
N VAL A 99 3.47 11.90 -5.19
CA VAL A 99 3.56 10.45 -5.51
C VAL A 99 3.29 9.59 -4.28
N GLY A 100 4.00 9.85 -3.17
CA GLY A 100 3.85 9.07 -1.94
C GLY A 100 2.42 9.14 -1.37
N SER A 101 1.79 10.32 -1.42
CA SER A 101 0.40 10.48 -0.96
C SER A 101 -0.59 9.75 -1.86
N ARG A 102 -0.38 9.72 -3.19
CA ARG A 102 -1.23 8.94 -4.11
C ARG A 102 -1.10 7.45 -3.87
N LEU A 103 0.13 6.95 -3.70
CA LEU A 103 0.38 5.54 -3.39
C LEU A 103 -0.27 5.13 -2.07
N LEU A 104 -0.07 5.92 -1.01
CA LEU A 104 -0.65 5.64 0.30
C LEU A 104 -2.19 5.70 0.27
N ARG A 105 -2.78 6.67 -0.44
CA ARG A 105 -4.25 6.73 -0.61
C ARG A 105 -4.79 5.53 -1.36
N ALA A 106 -4.15 5.12 -2.46
CA ALA A 106 -4.54 3.91 -3.18
C ALA A 106 -4.49 2.65 -2.27
N ALA A 107 -3.51 2.58 -1.37
CA ALA A 107 -3.47 1.53 -0.36
C ALA A 107 -4.61 1.65 0.67
N MET A 108 -4.86 2.84 1.21
CA MET A 108 -5.98 3.07 2.15
C MET A 108 -7.34 2.74 1.52
N ASP A 109 -7.56 3.12 0.26
CA ASP A 109 -8.81 2.84 -0.46
C ASP A 109 -8.98 1.34 -0.71
N ARG A 110 -7.89 0.63 -1.06
CA ARG A 110 -7.92 -0.83 -1.25
C ARG A 110 -8.29 -1.59 0.04
N TYR A 111 -7.90 -1.06 1.20
CA TYR A 111 -8.12 -1.69 2.51
C TYR A 111 -9.14 -0.93 3.36
N ALA A 112 -10.06 -0.19 2.73
CA ALA A 112 -11.01 0.67 3.44
C ALA A 112 -11.95 -0.09 4.40
N ASP A 113 -12.24 -1.36 4.10
CA ASP A 113 -13.10 -2.22 4.92
C ASP A 113 -12.35 -2.89 6.07
N ILE A 114 -11.01 -2.81 6.10
CA ILE A 114 -10.20 -3.39 7.17
C ILE A 114 -10.16 -2.44 8.36
N ARG A 115 -10.45 -2.97 9.56
CA ARG A 115 -10.59 -2.19 10.79
C ARG A 115 -9.36 -1.32 11.10
N GLN A 116 -8.15 -1.83 10.84
CA GLN A 116 -6.91 -1.15 11.19
C GLN A 116 -5.91 -1.16 10.04
N LEU A 117 -5.52 0.02 9.56
CA LEU A 117 -4.34 0.21 8.73
C LEU A 117 -3.25 0.91 9.55
N MET A 118 -2.06 0.31 9.60
CA MET A 118 -0.97 0.78 10.44
C MET A 118 0.39 0.69 9.75
N LEU A 119 1.35 1.46 10.26
CA LEU A 119 2.75 1.47 9.82
C LEU A 119 3.68 1.84 10.98
N ILE A 120 4.96 1.57 10.79
CA ILE A 120 6.04 1.97 11.68
C ILE A 120 7.00 2.81 10.84
N THR A 121 7.44 3.94 11.37
CA THR A 121 8.29 4.89 10.65
C THR A 121 9.25 5.58 11.60
N ASP A 122 10.22 6.31 11.04
CA ASP A 122 11.19 7.07 11.83
C ASP A 122 10.49 8.19 12.63
N ASP A 123 10.98 8.43 13.83
CA ASP A 123 10.53 9.52 14.70
C ASP A 123 11.16 10.86 14.25
N ASP A 124 10.76 11.32 13.06
CA ASP A 124 11.13 12.63 12.51
C ASP A 124 9.89 13.49 12.23
N PRO A 125 9.90 14.80 12.59
CA PRO A 125 8.76 15.68 12.39
C PRO A 125 8.25 15.80 10.95
N ALA A 126 9.12 15.74 9.94
CA ALA A 126 8.70 15.85 8.54
C ALA A 126 7.95 14.58 8.09
N THR A 127 8.44 13.42 8.52
CA THR A 127 7.80 12.11 8.30
C THR A 127 6.44 12.05 9.00
N ALA A 128 6.36 12.46 10.27
CA ALA A 128 5.09 12.53 11.00
C ALA A 128 4.08 13.49 10.32
N ALA A 129 4.53 14.65 9.86
CA ALA A 129 3.68 15.61 9.14
C ALA A 129 3.15 15.04 7.82
N PHE A 130 3.96 14.28 7.08
CA PHE A 130 3.52 13.60 5.86
C PHE A 130 2.37 12.61 6.12
N TYR A 131 2.52 11.70 7.07
CA TYR A 131 1.46 10.72 7.37
C TYR A 131 0.21 11.38 7.95
N ARG A 132 0.36 12.40 8.78
CA ARG A 132 -0.77 13.23 9.27
C ARG A 132 -1.52 13.91 8.13
N SER A 133 -0.80 14.46 7.14
CA SER A 133 -1.42 15.06 5.95
C SER A 133 -2.20 14.05 5.08
N CYS A 134 -1.91 12.76 5.25
CA CYS A 134 -2.63 11.68 4.58
C CYS A 134 -3.82 11.15 5.41
N GLY A 135 -4.06 11.70 6.61
CA GLY A 135 -5.18 11.35 7.48
C GLY A 135 -4.87 10.32 8.57
N LEU A 136 -3.60 9.87 8.67
CA LEU A 136 -3.18 8.94 9.73
C LEU A 136 -2.95 9.70 11.05
N ARG A 137 -3.15 9.00 12.16
CA ARG A 137 -2.85 9.49 13.52
C ARG A 137 -1.76 8.62 14.13
N SER A 138 -0.89 9.22 14.93
CA SER A 138 0.10 8.48 15.70
C SER A 138 -0.57 7.76 16.89
N LEU A 139 0.05 6.70 17.41
CA LEU A 139 -0.56 5.86 18.44
C LEU A 139 -0.92 6.64 19.71
N ASP A 140 -0.09 7.60 20.11
CA ASP A 140 -0.33 8.51 21.25
C ASP A 140 -1.64 9.30 21.10
N GLN A 141 -1.97 9.75 19.88
CA GLN A 141 -3.22 10.48 19.58
C GLN A 141 -4.46 9.58 19.66
N THR A 142 -4.27 8.27 19.71
CA THR A 142 -5.32 7.25 19.87
C THR A 142 -5.26 6.55 21.23
N HIS A 143 -4.46 7.08 22.18
CA HIS A 143 -4.21 6.49 23.49
C HIS A 143 -3.63 5.06 23.45
N GLY A 144 -2.88 4.74 22.38
CA GLY A 144 -2.18 3.47 22.20
C GLY A 144 -0.68 3.58 22.45
N ILE A 145 -0.04 2.44 22.70
CA ILE A 145 1.43 2.31 22.81
C ILE A 145 1.87 1.16 21.89
N GLY A 146 2.93 1.38 21.11
CA GLY A 146 3.52 0.36 20.24
C GLY A 146 4.61 -0.44 20.96
N PHE A 147 4.58 -1.76 20.81
CA PHE A 147 5.66 -2.64 21.23
C PHE A 147 6.17 -3.41 20.02
N ILE A 148 7.49 -3.46 19.84
CA ILE A 148 8.12 -4.19 18.75
C ILE A 148 9.29 -5.01 19.26
N ARG A 149 9.44 -6.22 18.73
CA ARG A 149 10.62 -7.06 18.90
C ARG A 149 11.23 -7.30 17.53
N TYR A 150 12.45 -6.82 17.32
CA TYR A 150 13.22 -7.15 16.14
C TYR A 150 14.06 -8.41 16.39
N ASN A 151 14.06 -9.32 15.42
CA ASN A 151 14.97 -10.46 15.40
C ASN A 151 16.08 -10.13 14.40
N PHE A 152 17.13 -9.47 14.87
CA PHE A 152 18.31 -9.23 14.05
C PHE A 152 19.14 -10.51 13.99
N VAL A 153 19.56 -10.91 12.78
CA VAL A 153 20.59 -11.94 12.63
C VAL A 153 21.93 -11.25 12.90
N SER A 154 22.64 -11.71 13.93
CA SER A 154 23.97 -11.25 14.31
C SER A 154 25.04 -11.67 13.32
#